data_AF-A0A6G2I9F1-F1
#
_entry.id   AF-A0A6G2I9F1-F1
#
_cell.length_a   1.000
_cell.length_b   1.000
_cell.length_c   1.000
_cell.angle_alpha   90.00
_cell.angle_beta   90.00
_cell.angle_gamma   90.00
#
_symmetry.space_group_name_H-M   'P 1'
#
loop_
_entity.id
_entity.type
_entity.pdbx_description
1 polymer ?
#
loop_
_entity_poly.entity_id
_entity_poly.type
_entity_poly.pdbx_seq_one_letter_code
_entity_poly.pdbx_strand_id
1 'polypeptide(L)'
;MTARYCSLAQRSAPAFAPGLTAERLSALIGGRPMWVNGTVVHYCFFDGDTDASVIPVPGTGQSRRVSWVGAKEQRDVVRECFKEWQDLGIGLSFAEVDDRSEAELRIGFQLGDGSWSTVGKDALQVGLNERTMNFGWDLTAPGERATALHEIGHALGMLHEHQSPFAGIHWDDEAVYADLAGPPNFWSRDRTYVNILRKLDPDEVNGSVWDSQSIMEYPFSAGLILEPEQYRGGLNPPGTLSPADKEFVLRWYPPAGPARPPALVPFRSAPIGLGPGEQADFTVEPPETREYTVGTFGESDAVVVVFEERDGEPRYLAGQDDGGTPRNATIRARLVKGRRYFVRVRLYSSWGSGETAVMCW
;
A
#
# COMPACT_ATOMS: atom_id res chain seq x y z
N MET A 1 10.02 12.47 -25.48
CA MET A 1 8.94 11.46 -25.53
C MET A 1 7.92 11.88 -24.50
N THR A 2 6.63 11.88 -24.83
CA THR A 2 5.56 12.19 -23.86
C THR A 2 5.48 11.07 -22.84
N ALA A 3 5.56 11.40 -21.55
CA ALA A 3 5.60 10.43 -20.46
C ALA A 3 4.21 9.81 -20.20
N ARG A 4 4.22 8.56 -19.73
CA ARG A 4 3.04 7.86 -19.22
C ARG A 4 3.03 7.98 -17.70
N TYR A 5 1.87 8.30 -17.14
CA TYR A 5 1.74 8.52 -15.71
C TYR A 5 0.84 7.46 -15.05
N CYS A 6 1.21 7.06 -13.84
CA CYS A 6 0.32 6.28 -12.99
C CYS A 6 -0.90 7.14 -12.60
N SER A 7 -2.05 6.49 -12.45
CA SER A 7 -3.28 7.16 -12.04
C SER A 7 -3.86 6.51 -10.80
N LEU A 8 -3.41 6.98 -9.65
CA LEU A 8 -3.86 6.48 -8.36
C LEU A 8 -5.37 6.74 -8.21
N ALA A 9 -6.13 5.69 -7.90
CA ALA A 9 -7.56 5.80 -7.72
C ALA A 9 -7.87 6.69 -6.50
N GLN A 10 -8.74 7.69 -6.69
CA GLN A 10 -9.10 8.61 -5.61
C GLN A 10 -9.83 7.85 -4.50
N ARG A 11 -9.25 7.84 -3.30
CA ARG A 11 -9.90 7.35 -2.08
C ARG A 11 -10.58 8.50 -1.36
N SER A 12 -11.71 8.18 -0.72
CA SER A 12 -12.31 9.10 0.23
C SER A 12 -11.36 9.28 1.41
N ALA A 13 -11.09 10.53 1.78
CA ALA A 13 -10.25 10.83 2.94
C ALA A 13 -10.85 10.17 4.20
N PRO A 14 -10.02 9.59 5.08
CA PRO A 14 -10.46 9.16 6.40
C PRO A 14 -11.19 10.28 7.14
N ALA A 15 -12.33 9.97 7.75
CA ALA A 15 -12.98 10.86 8.71
C ALA A 15 -12.48 10.50 10.12
N PHE A 16 -11.68 11.37 10.72
CA PHE A 16 -11.22 11.22 12.11
C PHE A 16 -12.13 11.95 13.09
N ALA A 17 -12.14 11.50 14.34
CA ALA A 17 -12.87 12.19 15.41
C ALA A 17 -12.27 13.58 15.66
N PRO A 18 -13.09 14.60 15.97
CA PRO A 18 -12.58 15.93 16.31
C PRO A 18 -11.80 15.89 17.64
N GLY A 19 -10.78 16.73 17.76
CA GLY A 19 -10.02 16.93 19.00
C GLY A 19 -8.79 16.02 19.18
N LEU A 20 -8.37 15.28 18.16
CA LEU A 20 -7.06 14.61 18.15
C LEU A 20 -5.93 15.65 18.13
N THR A 21 -4.82 15.36 18.83
CA THR A 21 -3.60 16.17 18.70
C THR A 21 -3.01 16.01 17.31
N ALA A 22 -2.19 16.97 16.88
CA ALA A 22 -1.55 16.91 15.56
C ALA A 22 -0.72 15.63 15.42
N GLU A 23 0.11 15.31 16.41
CA GLU A 23 0.99 14.13 16.39
C GLU A 23 0.22 12.82 16.28
N ARG A 24 -0.94 12.74 16.95
CA ARG A 24 -1.82 11.57 16.92
C ARG A 24 -2.49 11.43 15.55
N LEU A 25 -2.95 12.54 14.98
CA LEU A 25 -3.51 12.56 13.63
C LEU A 25 -2.47 12.14 12.58
N SER A 26 -1.24 12.65 12.68
CA SER A 26 -0.15 12.33 11.77
C SER A 26 0.17 10.84 11.74
N ALA A 27 0.31 10.23 12.92
CA ALA A 27 0.61 8.80 13.05
C ALA A 27 -0.50 7.91 12.45
N LEU A 28 -1.76 8.32 12.60
CA LEU A 28 -2.91 7.61 12.04
C LEU A 28 -2.97 7.71 10.52
N ILE A 29 -2.76 8.91 9.97
CA ILE A 29 -2.77 9.15 8.53
C ILE A 29 -1.68 8.33 7.84
N GLY A 30 -0.43 8.45 8.29
CA GLY A 30 0.70 7.74 7.68
C GLY A 30 0.69 6.23 7.93
N GLY A 31 0.18 5.77 9.08
CA GLY A 31 0.24 4.36 9.47
C GLY A 31 -0.91 3.48 8.99
N ARG A 32 -2.08 4.06 8.69
CA ARG A 32 -3.29 3.32 8.28
C ARG A 32 -3.12 2.47 7.01
N PRO A 33 -2.50 2.95 5.91
CA PRO A 33 -2.35 2.13 4.71
C PRO A 33 -1.28 1.04 4.89
N MET A 34 -0.36 1.17 5.85
CA MET A 34 0.81 0.30 5.95
C MET A 34 0.48 -1.11 6.44
N TRP A 35 1.08 -2.14 5.84
CA TRP A 35 0.97 -3.52 6.33
C TRP A 35 1.57 -3.65 7.73
N VAL A 36 1.11 -4.61 8.54
CA VAL A 36 1.86 -4.97 9.76
C VAL A 36 3.08 -5.80 9.36
N ASN A 37 4.18 -5.64 10.09
CA ASN A 37 5.43 -6.36 9.83
C ASN A 37 5.22 -7.88 9.92
N GLY A 38 5.97 -8.64 9.15
CA GLY A 38 5.84 -10.10 9.02
C GLY A 38 4.71 -10.57 8.10
N THR A 39 3.96 -9.66 7.47
CA THR A 39 2.87 -10.04 6.55
C THR A 39 3.47 -10.69 5.30
N VAL A 40 2.92 -11.85 4.94
CA VAL A 40 3.11 -12.43 3.61
C VAL A 40 2.01 -11.82 2.73
N VAL A 41 2.39 -10.96 1.80
CA VAL A 41 1.46 -10.34 0.85
C VAL A 41 1.36 -11.26 -0.36
N HIS A 42 0.21 -11.92 -0.49
CA HIS A 42 -0.05 -12.82 -1.59
C HIS A 42 -0.50 -12.03 -2.81
N TYR A 43 0.01 -12.40 -3.96
CA TYR A 43 -0.41 -11.81 -5.23
C TYR A 43 -0.74 -12.86 -6.26
N CYS A 44 -1.62 -12.52 -7.19
CA CYS A 44 -1.91 -13.33 -8.36
C CYS A 44 -2.01 -12.45 -9.61
N PHE A 45 -1.85 -13.07 -10.77
CA PHE A 45 -2.13 -12.44 -12.06
C PHE A 45 -3.48 -12.92 -12.57
N PHE A 46 -4.30 -12.02 -13.12
CA PHE A 46 -5.50 -12.45 -13.84
C PHE A 46 -5.11 -13.30 -15.06
N ASP A 47 -5.77 -14.43 -15.22
CA ASP A 47 -5.41 -15.47 -16.18
C ASP A 47 -6.61 -16.10 -16.91
N GLY A 48 -7.83 -15.77 -16.51
CA GLY A 48 -9.06 -16.33 -17.06
C GLY A 48 -9.58 -15.56 -18.27
N ASP A 49 -10.23 -16.28 -19.19
CA ASP A 49 -10.88 -15.70 -20.37
C ASP A 49 -11.97 -14.67 -20.01
N THR A 50 -12.56 -14.81 -18.83
CA THR A 50 -13.59 -13.90 -18.29
C THR A 50 -13.01 -12.60 -17.70
N ASP A 51 -11.71 -12.53 -17.47
CA ASP A 51 -11.03 -11.39 -16.86
C ASP A 51 -10.77 -10.30 -17.91
N ALA A 52 -11.78 -9.46 -18.09
CA ALA A 52 -11.72 -8.38 -19.06
C ALA A 52 -12.69 -7.25 -18.70
N SER A 53 -12.32 -6.05 -19.11
CA SER A 53 -13.25 -4.92 -19.15
C SER A 53 -14.12 -4.98 -20.39
N VAL A 54 -15.38 -4.58 -20.25
CA VAL A 54 -16.30 -4.36 -21.36
C VAL A 54 -16.47 -2.86 -21.52
N ILE A 55 -15.77 -2.30 -22.51
CA ILE A 55 -15.68 -0.85 -22.72
C ILE A 55 -16.61 -0.45 -23.86
N PRO A 56 -17.59 0.45 -23.64
CA PRO A 56 -18.43 0.95 -24.72
C PRO A 56 -17.58 1.73 -25.72
N VAL A 57 -17.78 1.46 -27.02
CA VAL A 57 -17.11 2.18 -28.11
C VAL A 57 -17.97 3.41 -28.45
N PRO A 58 -17.47 4.64 -28.20
CA PRO A 58 -18.25 5.86 -28.37
C PRO A 58 -18.87 5.98 -29.77
N GLY A 59 -20.15 6.36 -29.82
CA GLY A 59 -20.86 6.61 -31.08
C GLY A 59 -21.27 5.38 -31.89
N THR A 60 -20.94 4.16 -31.45
CA THR A 60 -21.24 2.92 -32.22
C THR A 60 -22.33 2.05 -31.59
N GLY A 61 -22.63 2.25 -30.30
CA GLY A 61 -23.51 1.34 -29.53
C GLY A 61 -22.92 -0.05 -29.30
N GLN A 62 -21.69 -0.30 -29.72
CA GLN A 62 -20.97 -1.55 -29.51
C GLN A 62 -20.08 -1.45 -28.26
N SER A 63 -19.66 -2.60 -27.73
CA SER A 63 -18.68 -2.69 -26.66
C SER A 63 -17.49 -3.52 -27.11
N ARG A 64 -16.28 -3.11 -26.70
CA ARG A 64 -15.04 -3.84 -26.88
C ARG A 64 -14.69 -4.56 -25.58
N ARG A 65 -14.40 -5.85 -25.67
CA ARG A 65 -13.81 -6.62 -24.58
C ARG A 65 -12.29 -6.42 -24.57
N VAL A 66 -11.70 -6.05 -23.43
CA VAL A 66 -10.27 -5.82 -23.27
C VAL A 66 -9.75 -6.69 -22.14
N SER A 67 -8.94 -7.70 -22.48
CA SER A 67 -8.38 -8.65 -21.53
C SER A 67 -7.50 -7.97 -20.48
N TRP A 68 -7.50 -8.52 -19.27
CA TRP A 68 -6.57 -8.18 -18.20
C TRP A 68 -5.38 -9.12 -18.13
N VAL A 69 -5.40 -10.19 -18.92
CA VAL A 69 -4.39 -11.26 -18.89
C VAL A 69 -3.10 -10.74 -19.50
N GLY A 70 -2.03 -10.68 -18.69
CA GLY A 70 -0.69 -10.30 -19.13
C GLY A 70 0.05 -11.44 -19.81
N ALA A 71 0.93 -11.11 -20.76
CA ALA A 71 1.90 -12.05 -21.31
C ALA A 71 2.89 -12.52 -20.24
N LYS A 72 3.48 -13.71 -20.42
CA LYS A 72 4.39 -14.31 -19.43
C LYS A 72 5.56 -13.38 -19.12
N GLU A 73 6.12 -12.74 -20.14
CA GLU A 73 7.29 -11.88 -20.05
C GLU A 73 7.01 -10.64 -19.19
N GLN A 74 5.81 -10.08 -19.28
CA GLN A 74 5.41 -8.95 -18.42
C GLN A 74 5.18 -9.40 -16.97
N ARG A 75 4.61 -10.60 -16.76
CA ARG A 75 4.48 -11.17 -15.40
C ARG A 75 5.85 -11.42 -14.77
N ASP A 76 6.82 -11.88 -15.55
CA ASP A 76 8.20 -12.10 -15.08
C ASP A 76 8.85 -10.79 -14.64
N VAL A 77 8.66 -9.69 -15.37
CA VAL A 77 9.12 -8.36 -14.94
C VAL A 77 8.53 -7.98 -13.57
N VAL A 78 7.23 -8.20 -13.36
CA VAL A 78 6.58 -7.90 -12.07
C VAL A 78 7.14 -8.78 -10.94
N ARG A 79 7.36 -10.08 -11.19
CA ARG A 79 8.00 -10.99 -10.22
C ARG A 79 9.40 -10.52 -9.84
N GLU A 80 10.20 -10.11 -10.81
CA GLU A 80 11.55 -9.58 -10.58
C GLU A 80 11.52 -8.29 -9.75
N CYS A 81 10.52 -7.42 -9.95
CA CYS A 81 10.36 -6.20 -9.16
C CYS A 81 9.89 -6.49 -7.73
N PHE A 82 8.99 -7.46 -7.51
CA PHE A 82 8.67 -7.93 -6.15
C PHE A 82 9.91 -8.48 -5.45
N LYS A 83 10.71 -9.27 -6.18
CA LYS A 83 11.98 -9.79 -5.67
C LYS A 83 12.95 -8.67 -5.31
N GLU A 84 13.07 -7.61 -6.12
CA GLU A 84 13.95 -6.48 -5.81
C GLU A 84 13.56 -5.78 -4.50
N TRP A 85 12.26 -5.54 -4.27
CA TRP A 85 11.78 -5.00 -3.00
C TRP A 85 12.02 -5.96 -1.82
N GLN A 86 11.78 -7.26 -2.03
CA GLN A 86 11.99 -8.28 -1.00
C GLN A 86 13.47 -8.46 -0.62
N ASP A 87 14.38 -8.37 -1.60
CA ASP A 87 15.82 -8.54 -1.42
C ASP A 87 16.46 -7.39 -0.60
N LEU A 88 15.72 -6.31 -0.33
CA LEU A 88 16.11 -5.30 0.66
C LEU A 88 16.14 -5.83 2.09
N GLY A 89 15.56 -7.01 2.35
CA GLY A 89 15.49 -7.60 3.68
C GLY A 89 14.42 -6.95 4.57
N ILE A 90 13.40 -6.33 3.97
CA ILE A 90 12.23 -5.81 4.70
C ILE A 90 11.51 -6.95 5.43
N GLY A 91 10.79 -6.61 6.50
CA GLY A 91 10.02 -7.60 7.26
C GLY A 91 8.71 -8.04 6.59
N LEU A 92 8.49 -7.73 5.30
CA LEU A 92 7.41 -8.30 4.50
C LEU A 92 7.97 -9.35 3.55
N SER A 93 7.13 -10.29 3.13
CA SER A 93 7.43 -11.21 2.04
C SER A 93 6.30 -11.20 1.01
N PHE A 94 6.62 -11.58 -0.23
CA PHE A 94 5.64 -11.70 -1.30
C PHE A 94 5.56 -13.14 -1.77
N ALA A 95 4.35 -13.63 -1.99
CA ALA A 95 4.11 -14.99 -2.46
C ALA A 95 3.10 -14.97 -3.62
N GLU A 96 3.48 -15.54 -4.76
CA GLU A 96 2.53 -15.75 -5.85
C GLU A 96 1.61 -16.93 -5.51
N VAL A 97 0.32 -16.76 -5.74
CA VAL A 97 -0.70 -17.81 -5.59
C VAL A 97 -1.52 -17.95 -6.87
N ASP A 98 -1.96 -19.18 -7.15
CA ASP A 98 -2.79 -19.48 -8.32
C ASP A 98 -4.28 -19.13 -8.08
N ASP A 99 -4.74 -19.22 -6.82
CA ASP A 99 -6.12 -18.90 -6.45
C ASP A 99 -6.24 -17.42 -6.06
N ARG A 100 -6.96 -16.63 -6.87
CA ARG A 100 -7.21 -15.21 -6.59
C ARG A 100 -7.92 -14.94 -5.27
N SER A 101 -8.65 -15.92 -4.71
CA SER A 101 -9.30 -15.81 -3.41
C SER A 101 -8.33 -15.91 -2.24
N GLU A 102 -7.10 -16.32 -2.50
CA GLU A 102 -6.00 -16.34 -1.54
C GLU A 102 -5.02 -15.16 -1.77
N ALA A 103 -5.35 -14.21 -2.66
CA ALA A 103 -4.47 -13.09 -3.03
C ALA A 103 -4.98 -11.74 -2.51
N GLU A 104 -4.16 -11.03 -1.73
CA GLU A 104 -4.42 -9.64 -1.39
C GLU A 104 -4.25 -8.72 -2.60
N LEU A 105 -3.21 -8.95 -3.42
CA LEU A 105 -2.93 -8.20 -4.63
C LEU A 105 -3.35 -8.97 -5.89
N ARG A 106 -4.18 -8.37 -6.75
CA ARG A 106 -4.69 -8.99 -7.98
C ARG A 106 -4.32 -8.12 -9.17
N ILE A 107 -3.42 -8.63 -10.00
CA ILE A 107 -2.66 -7.83 -10.98
C ILE A 107 -3.18 -8.08 -12.40
N GLY A 108 -3.61 -7.02 -13.07
CA GLY A 108 -4.02 -7.05 -14.47
C GLY A 108 -3.10 -6.24 -15.40
N PHE A 109 -3.28 -6.42 -16.71
CA PHE A 109 -2.46 -5.81 -17.77
C PHE A 109 -3.34 -5.16 -18.85
N GLN A 110 -4.39 -4.46 -18.44
CA GLN A 110 -5.29 -3.82 -19.40
C GLN A 110 -4.60 -2.67 -20.12
N LEU A 111 -4.21 -2.89 -21.37
CA LEU A 111 -3.60 -1.89 -22.22
C LEU A 111 -4.50 -0.64 -22.37
N GLY A 112 -3.93 0.53 -22.12
CA GLY A 112 -4.61 1.83 -22.25
C GLY A 112 -5.48 2.23 -21.05
N ASP A 113 -5.48 1.45 -19.96
CA ASP A 113 -6.19 1.78 -18.71
C ASP A 113 -5.34 2.61 -17.73
N GLY A 114 -4.12 2.98 -18.15
CA GLY A 114 -3.09 3.51 -17.25
C GLY A 114 -2.46 2.41 -16.38
N SER A 115 -1.39 2.76 -15.67
CA SER A 115 -0.82 1.92 -14.62
C SER A 115 -1.23 2.49 -13.26
N TRP A 116 -1.50 1.63 -12.28
CA TRP A 116 -1.89 2.04 -10.94
C TRP A 116 -1.86 0.85 -9.98
N SER A 117 -1.80 1.14 -8.67
CA SER A 117 -2.01 0.19 -7.59
C SER A 117 -2.81 0.83 -6.46
N THR A 118 -3.53 0.01 -5.69
CA THR A 118 -3.99 0.39 -4.34
C THR A 118 -2.81 0.64 -3.41
N VAL A 119 -3.02 1.48 -2.39
CA VAL A 119 -1.97 1.91 -1.45
C VAL A 119 -1.91 1.03 -0.20
N GLY A 120 -1.03 0.04 -0.15
CA GLY A 120 -0.90 -0.84 1.01
C GLY A 120 -2.15 -1.71 1.27
N LYS A 121 -2.55 -1.82 2.54
CA LYS A 121 -3.70 -2.61 3.05
C LYS A 121 -5.05 -2.24 2.43
N ASP A 122 -5.10 -1.11 1.77
CA ASP A 122 -6.20 -0.66 0.94
C ASP A 122 -6.67 -1.70 -0.09
N ALA A 123 -5.77 -2.59 -0.52
CA ALA A 123 -6.07 -3.74 -1.36
C ALA A 123 -7.15 -4.67 -0.76
N LEU A 124 -7.23 -4.76 0.58
CA LEU A 124 -8.16 -5.63 1.30
C LEU A 124 -9.63 -5.18 1.18
N GLN A 125 -9.87 -3.96 0.70
CA GLN A 125 -11.23 -3.41 0.52
C GLN A 125 -11.77 -3.62 -0.90
N VAL A 126 -10.91 -4.06 -1.83
CA VAL A 126 -11.28 -4.24 -3.23
C VAL A 126 -11.93 -5.60 -3.43
N GLY A 127 -12.98 -5.67 -4.25
CA GLY A 127 -13.69 -6.91 -4.53
C GLY A 127 -12.80 -8.01 -5.11
N LEU A 128 -13.18 -9.26 -4.87
CA LEU A 128 -12.43 -10.46 -5.30
C LEU A 128 -12.16 -10.51 -6.81
N ASN A 129 -13.11 -10.03 -7.62
CA ASN A 129 -13.03 -10.07 -9.09
C ASN A 129 -12.54 -8.74 -9.69
N GLU A 130 -12.01 -7.86 -8.85
CA GLU A 130 -11.49 -6.56 -9.26
C GLU A 130 -9.97 -6.54 -9.10
N ARG A 131 -9.31 -5.81 -10.02
CA ARG A 131 -7.87 -5.55 -9.97
C ARG A 131 -7.56 -4.67 -8.76
N THR A 132 -6.47 -4.97 -8.07
CA THR A 132 -5.87 -4.06 -7.08
C THR A 132 -4.64 -3.35 -7.65
N MET A 133 -4.13 -3.84 -8.78
CA MET A 133 -3.03 -3.26 -9.53
C MET A 133 -3.25 -3.50 -11.03
N ASN A 134 -2.89 -2.54 -11.85
CA ASN A 134 -2.91 -2.67 -13.30
C ASN A 134 -1.64 -2.11 -13.93
N PHE A 135 -1.19 -2.77 -15.00
CA PHE A 135 -0.18 -2.25 -15.91
C PHE A 135 -0.80 -1.91 -17.26
N GLY A 136 -0.73 -0.62 -17.63
CA GLY A 136 -1.42 -0.07 -18.79
C GLY A 136 -0.65 -0.14 -20.10
N TRP A 137 0.57 -0.67 -20.08
CA TRP A 137 1.51 -0.73 -21.21
C TRP A 137 2.53 -1.84 -21.02
N ASP A 138 3.33 -2.09 -22.07
CA ASP A 138 4.31 -3.17 -22.11
C ASP A 138 5.52 -2.88 -21.19
N LEU A 139 5.61 -3.62 -20.09
CA LEU A 139 6.69 -3.53 -19.11
C LEU A 139 8.05 -4.02 -19.63
N THR A 140 8.07 -4.77 -20.74
CA THR A 140 9.30 -5.31 -21.32
C THR A 140 10.04 -4.29 -22.18
N ALA A 141 9.38 -3.19 -22.53
CA ALA A 141 10.02 -2.12 -23.27
C ALA A 141 11.09 -1.39 -22.42
N PRO A 142 12.16 -0.86 -23.03
CA PRO A 142 13.25 -0.23 -22.30
C PRO A 142 12.77 0.86 -21.34
N GLY A 143 13.12 0.74 -20.05
CA GLY A 143 12.75 1.68 -18.99
C GLY A 143 11.38 1.43 -18.34
N GLU A 144 10.48 0.67 -18.97
CA GLU A 144 9.11 0.47 -18.45
C GLU A 144 9.05 -0.46 -17.22
N ARG A 145 10.13 -1.21 -16.95
CA ARG A 145 10.32 -1.92 -15.67
C ARG A 145 10.18 -0.98 -14.46
N ALA A 146 10.55 0.29 -14.60
CA ALA A 146 10.42 1.27 -13.52
C ALA A 146 8.95 1.43 -13.06
N THR A 147 7.99 1.28 -13.98
CA THR A 147 6.57 1.29 -13.64
C THR A 147 6.21 0.15 -12.69
N ALA A 148 6.73 -1.06 -12.90
CA ALA A 148 6.48 -2.18 -11.98
C ALA A 148 7.04 -1.92 -10.57
N LEU A 149 8.24 -1.36 -10.46
CA LEU A 149 8.79 -0.96 -9.15
C LEU A 149 7.91 0.11 -8.47
N HIS A 150 7.44 1.10 -9.23
CA HIS A 150 6.58 2.18 -8.76
C HIS A 150 5.23 1.67 -8.23
N GLU A 151 4.53 0.84 -9.00
CA GLU A 151 3.24 0.30 -8.57
C GLU A 151 3.38 -0.61 -7.34
N ILE A 152 4.48 -1.36 -7.23
CA ILE A 152 4.77 -2.14 -6.02
C ILE A 152 5.10 -1.22 -4.83
N GLY A 153 5.74 -0.06 -5.06
CA GLY A 153 5.91 0.99 -4.06
C GLY A 153 4.57 1.46 -3.48
N HIS A 154 3.56 1.70 -4.32
CA HIS A 154 2.19 1.95 -3.86
C HIS A 154 1.61 0.77 -3.07
N ALA A 155 1.77 -0.46 -3.55
CA ALA A 155 1.32 -1.65 -2.81
C ALA A 155 2.03 -1.81 -1.44
N LEU A 156 3.19 -1.18 -1.26
CA LEU A 156 3.91 -1.06 0.00
C LEU A 156 3.49 0.15 0.86
N GLY A 157 2.65 1.03 0.33
CA GLY A 157 2.08 2.19 1.04
C GLY A 157 2.69 3.53 0.67
N MET A 158 3.61 3.59 -0.31
CA MET A 158 4.21 4.84 -0.76
C MET A 158 3.24 5.67 -1.61
N LEU A 159 3.35 6.98 -1.54
CA LEU A 159 2.61 7.94 -2.39
C LEU A 159 3.55 8.66 -3.35
N HIS A 160 3.01 9.46 -4.27
CA HIS A 160 3.82 10.20 -5.23
C HIS A 160 4.67 11.30 -4.59
N GLU A 161 5.93 11.35 -4.99
CA GLU A 161 6.94 12.21 -4.40
C GLU A 161 6.75 13.69 -4.80
N HIS A 162 6.30 13.97 -6.03
CA HIS A 162 6.01 15.33 -6.52
C HIS A 162 4.84 16.02 -5.81
N GLN A 163 3.95 15.22 -5.21
CA GLN A 163 2.82 15.72 -4.42
C GLN A 163 3.25 16.10 -3.00
N SER A 164 4.50 15.83 -2.60
CA SER A 164 5.04 16.27 -1.33
C SER A 164 4.98 17.80 -1.20
N PRO A 165 4.49 18.33 -0.06
CA PRO A 165 4.56 19.75 0.23
C PRO A 165 6.02 20.21 0.43
N PHE A 166 6.94 19.28 0.72
CA PHE A 166 8.38 19.55 0.86
C PHE A 166 9.12 19.64 -0.47
N ALA A 167 8.47 19.31 -1.60
CA ALA A 167 9.08 19.36 -2.91
C ALA A 167 9.41 20.78 -3.38
N GLY A 168 8.71 21.79 -2.84
CA GLY A 168 8.85 23.17 -3.30
C GLY A 168 8.48 23.37 -4.78
N ILE A 169 7.83 22.38 -5.41
CA ILE A 169 7.43 22.45 -6.81
C ILE A 169 6.31 23.46 -6.95
N HIS A 170 6.58 24.50 -7.75
CA HIS A 170 5.58 25.41 -8.29
C HIS A 170 5.33 25.04 -9.74
N TRP A 171 4.11 24.62 -10.04
CA TRP A 171 3.69 24.18 -11.38
C TRP A 171 3.29 25.36 -12.27
N ASP A 172 3.46 25.20 -13.57
CA ASP A 172 2.62 25.91 -14.55
C ASP A 172 1.37 25.06 -14.76
N ASP A 173 0.34 25.31 -13.95
CA ASP A 173 -0.89 24.50 -13.91
C ASP A 173 -1.52 24.32 -15.30
N GLU A 174 -1.60 25.38 -16.12
CA GLU A 174 -2.20 25.30 -17.44
C GLU A 174 -1.35 24.49 -18.42
N ALA A 175 -0.01 24.61 -18.33
CA ALA A 175 0.87 23.75 -19.11
C ALA A 175 0.72 22.27 -18.72
N VAL A 176 0.61 21.97 -17.42
CA VAL A 176 0.38 20.61 -16.92
C VAL A 176 -0.98 20.06 -17.40
N TYR A 177 -2.05 20.85 -17.32
CA TYR A 177 -3.36 20.43 -17.83
C TYR A 177 -3.33 20.20 -19.35
N ALA A 178 -2.67 21.06 -20.11
CA ALA A 178 -2.56 20.92 -21.56
C ALA A 178 -1.75 19.68 -21.97
N ASP A 179 -0.63 19.42 -21.29
CA ASP A 179 0.23 18.26 -21.55
C ASP A 179 -0.53 16.95 -21.26
N LEU A 180 -1.20 16.86 -20.10
CA LEU A 180 -1.86 15.62 -19.68
C LEU A 180 -3.20 15.37 -20.40
N ALA A 181 -3.83 16.40 -20.97
CA ALA A 181 -4.98 16.24 -21.86
C ALA A 181 -4.58 15.61 -23.21
N GLY A 182 -3.29 15.67 -23.58
CA GLY A 182 -2.75 15.06 -24.80
C GLY A 182 -2.43 13.57 -24.67
N PRO A 183 -2.05 12.92 -25.79
CA PRO A 183 -1.54 11.55 -25.76
C PRO A 183 -0.23 11.45 -24.97
N PRO A 184 0.02 10.33 -24.26
CA PRO A 184 -0.79 9.11 -24.22
C PRO A 184 -1.86 9.11 -23.12
N ASN A 185 -1.95 10.15 -22.30
CA ASN A 185 -2.71 10.12 -21.04
C ASN A 185 -4.20 10.44 -21.25
N PHE A 186 -4.52 11.50 -22.02
CA PHE A 186 -5.89 11.97 -22.24
C PHE A 186 -6.69 12.22 -20.96
N TRP A 187 -6.04 12.79 -19.94
CA TRP A 187 -6.65 13.02 -18.64
C TRP A 187 -7.56 14.26 -18.64
N SER A 188 -8.64 14.17 -17.86
CA SER A 188 -9.43 15.35 -17.50
C SER A 188 -8.64 16.23 -16.53
N ARG A 189 -9.01 17.51 -16.43
CA ARG A 189 -8.43 18.42 -15.45
C ARG A 189 -8.56 17.88 -14.03
N ASP A 190 -9.70 17.30 -13.65
CA ASP A 190 -9.88 16.72 -12.31
C ASP A 190 -8.90 15.58 -12.04
N ARG A 191 -8.69 14.68 -13.01
CA ARG A 191 -7.73 13.58 -12.88
C ARG A 191 -6.30 14.10 -12.77
N THR A 192 -5.93 15.09 -13.60
CA THR A 192 -4.63 15.77 -13.54
C THR A 192 -4.42 16.47 -12.21
N TYR A 193 -5.44 17.16 -11.69
CA TYR A 193 -5.35 17.83 -10.40
C TYR A 193 -5.07 16.82 -9.29
N VAL A 194 -5.86 15.75 -9.20
CA VAL A 194 -5.73 14.76 -8.12
C VAL A 194 -4.38 14.03 -8.15
N ASN A 195 -3.87 13.70 -9.33
CA ASN A 195 -2.67 12.90 -9.49
C ASN A 195 -1.36 13.71 -9.59
N ILE A 196 -1.42 14.97 -10.02
CA ILE A 196 -0.22 15.80 -10.25
C ILE A 196 -0.19 17.02 -9.34
N LEU A 197 -1.22 17.86 -9.41
CA LEU A 197 -1.16 19.22 -8.84
C LEU A 197 -1.51 19.26 -7.35
N ARG A 198 -2.41 18.38 -6.90
CA ARG A 198 -2.83 18.28 -5.50
C ARG A 198 -1.62 17.94 -4.64
N LYS A 199 -1.40 18.73 -3.59
CA LYS A 199 -0.41 18.43 -2.56
C LYS A 199 -1.00 17.48 -1.53
N LEU A 200 -0.18 16.54 -1.08
CA LEU A 200 -0.49 15.66 0.04
C LEU A 200 -0.44 16.46 1.34
N ASP A 201 -1.17 15.97 2.34
CA ASP A 201 -0.97 16.42 3.71
C ASP A 201 0.47 16.08 4.15
N PRO A 202 1.19 16.95 4.90
CA PRO A 202 2.51 16.61 5.46
C PRO A 202 2.57 15.29 6.23
N ASP A 203 1.42 14.77 6.68
CA ASP A 203 1.31 13.50 7.39
C ASP A 203 1.15 12.27 6.47
N GLU A 204 0.85 12.48 5.19
CA GLU A 204 0.68 11.42 4.17
C GLU A 204 1.97 11.13 3.40
N VAL A 205 2.98 11.99 3.50
CA VAL A 205 4.14 11.94 2.59
C VAL A 205 5.14 10.86 3.00
N ASN A 206 5.93 10.40 2.03
CA ASN A 206 6.95 9.37 2.28
C ASN A 206 8.06 9.87 3.22
N GLY A 207 8.35 11.17 3.23
CA GLY A 207 9.38 11.74 4.09
C GLY A 207 9.30 13.26 4.20
N SER A 208 10.04 13.81 5.17
CA SER A 208 10.12 15.25 5.41
C SER A 208 11.10 15.98 4.48
N VAL A 209 11.74 15.26 3.56
CA VAL A 209 12.66 15.79 2.55
C VAL A 209 12.25 15.20 1.21
N TRP A 210 12.07 16.06 0.21
CA TRP A 210 11.72 15.63 -1.13
C TRP A 210 12.89 14.94 -1.83
N ASP A 211 12.62 13.77 -2.41
CA ASP A 211 13.58 13.00 -3.19
C ASP A 211 13.22 12.98 -4.69
N SER A 212 13.77 13.92 -5.44
CA SER A 212 13.64 13.98 -6.90
C SER A 212 14.19 12.75 -7.66
N GLN A 213 14.89 11.82 -6.99
CA GLN A 213 15.42 10.59 -7.57
C GLN A 213 14.61 9.34 -7.18
N SER A 214 13.56 9.52 -6.36
CA SER A 214 12.68 8.44 -5.92
C SER A 214 12.06 7.70 -7.11
N ILE A 215 11.84 6.40 -6.93
CA ILE A 215 11.01 5.62 -7.85
C ILE A 215 9.56 6.14 -7.88
N MET A 216 9.12 6.83 -6.82
CA MET A 216 7.79 7.43 -6.69
C MET A 216 7.70 8.84 -7.29
N GLU A 217 8.81 9.39 -7.80
CA GLU A 217 8.84 10.66 -8.52
C GLU A 217 8.48 10.43 -9.99
N TYR A 218 7.67 11.32 -10.55
CA TYR A 218 7.31 11.28 -11.95
C TYR A 218 8.32 12.00 -12.84
N PRO A 219 8.56 11.50 -14.07
CA PRO A 219 9.28 12.29 -15.05
C PRO A 219 8.39 13.42 -15.58
N PHE A 220 8.85 14.66 -15.54
CA PHE A 220 8.14 15.82 -16.08
C PHE A 220 8.93 16.48 -17.21
N SER A 221 8.24 16.77 -18.32
CA SER A 221 8.82 17.48 -19.45
C SER A 221 9.20 18.92 -19.10
N ALA A 222 10.09 19.51 -19.89
CA ALA A 222 10.45 20.92 -19.77
C ALA A 222 9.21 21.83 -19.90
N GLY A 223 9.20 22.93 -19.12
CA GLY A 223 8.13 23.92 -19.16
C GLY A 223 6.91 23.61 -18.28
N LEU A 224 6.86 22.46 -17.60
CA LEU A 224 5.78 22.14 -16.65
C LEU A 224 6.05 22.69 -15.24
N ILE A 225 7.33 22.77 -14.85
CA ILE A 225 7.77 23.19 -13.52
C ILE A 225 8.34 24.60 -13.62
N LEU A 226 7.80 25.54 -12.85
CA LEU A 226 8.29 26.93 -12.75
C LEU A 226 9.40 27.05 -11.71
N GLU A 227 9.28 26.34 -10.59
CA GLU A 227 10.28 26.26 -9.52
C GLU A 227 10.32 24.84 -8.95
N PRO A 228 11.48 24.36 -8.46
CA PRO A 228 12.80 25.02 -8.51
C PRO A 228 13.36 25.23 -9.93
N GLU A 229 14.16 26.29 -10.15
CA GLU A 229 14.65 26.69 -11.47
C GLU A 229 15.41 25.57 -12.20
N GLN A 230 16.17 24.75 -11.46
CA GLN A 230 16.91 23.62 -11.99
C GLN A 230 16.02 22.56 -12.70
N TYR A 231 14.72 22.52 -12.40
CA TYR A 231 13.76 21.58 -13.00
C TYR A 231 12.89 22.21 -14.09
N ARG A 232 13.09 23.49 -14.45
CA ARG A 232 12.43 24.12 -15.61
C ARG A 232 12.73 23.38 -16.92
N GLY A 233 13.92 22.80 -17.03
CA GLY A 233 14.35 21.96 -18.15
C GLY A 233 13.74 20.55 -18.16
N GLY A 234 12.91 20.22 -17.17
CA GLY A 234 12.33 18.90 -16.95
C GLY A 234 12.97 18.18 -15.77
N LEU A 235 12.25 17.18 -15.27
CA LEU A 235 12.64 16.29 -14.18
C LEU A 235 12.60 14.86 -14.71
N ASN A 236 13.69 14.12 -14.55
CA ASN A 236 13.83 12.76 -15.09
C ASN A 236 14.50 11.87 -14.04
N PRO A 237 13.73 11.22 -13.15
CA PRO A 237 14.28 10.27 -12.20
C PRO A 237 14.86 9.03 -12.92
N PRO A 238 15.79 8.31 -12.28
CA PRO A 238 16.53 7.21 -12.91
C PRO A 238 15.70 5.94 -13.19
N GLY A 239 14.51 5.82 -12.60
CA GLY A 239 13.66 4.62 -12.72
C GLY A 239 14.15 3.43 -11.89
N THR A 240 14.84 3.70 -10.79
CA THR A 240 15.38 2.71 -9.84
C THR A 240 15.10 3.13 -8.40
N LEU A 241 15.13 2.20 -7.45
CA LEU A 241 14.96 2.52 -6.03
C LEU A 241 16.08 3.43 -5.50
N SER A 242 15.72 4.62 -5.02
CA SER A 242 16.63 5.56 -4.39
C SER A 242 17.05 5.09 -2.98
N PRO A 243 18.06 5.71 -2.36
CA PRO A 243 18.36 5.48 -0.95
C PRO A 243 17.18 5.81 -0.02
N ALA A 244 16.42 6.87 -0.30
CA ALA A 244 15.28 7.29 0.51
C ALA A 244 14.11 6.31 0.39
N ASP A 245 13.86 5.77 -0.80
CA ASP A 245 12.85 4.72 -1.03
C ASP A 245 13.13 3.49 -0.14
N LYS A 246 14.39 3.06 -0.12
CA LYS A 246 14.84 1.91 0.68
C LYS A 246 14.72 2.18 2.17
N GLU A 247 15.13 3.38 2.61
CA GLU A 247 15.02 3.78 4.02
C GLU A 247 13.54 3.82 4.47
N PHE A 248 12.66 4.37 3.63
CA PHE A 248 11.22 4.44 3.90
C PHE A 248 10.64 3.05 4.21
N VAL A 249 10.85 2.09 3.30
CA VAL A 249 10.29 0.75 3.47
C VAL A 249 10.95 0.00 4.63
N LEU A 250 12.26 0.18 4.87
CA LEU A 250 12.95 -0.44 6.00
C LEU A 250 12.49 0.14 7.35
N ARG A 251 12.08 1.40 7.39
CA ARG A 251 11.52 2.03 8.59
C ARG A 251 10.15 1.48 8.94
N TRP A 252 9.28 1.33 7.94
CA TRP A 252 7.91 0.81 8.14
C TRP A 252 7.85 -0.72 8.26
N TYR A 253 8.78 -1.40 7.62
CA TYR A 253 8.90 -2.85 7.55
C TYR A 253 10.32 -3.28 7.95
N PRO A 254 10.71 -3.07 9.21
CA PRO A 254 12.03 -3.46 9.67
C PRO A 254 12.23 -4.97 9.47
N PRO A 255 13.48 -5.45 9.25
CA PRO A 255 13.76 -6.86 9.06
C PRO A 255 13.06 -7.74 10.10
N ALA A 256 12.55 -8.89 9.65
CA ALA A 256 11.72 -9.76 10.48
C ALA A 256 12.37 -10.06 11.84
N GLY A 257 11.56 -9.93 12.89
CA GLY A 257 11.98 -10.17 14.27
C GLY A 257 12.23 -11.66 14.58
N PRO A 258 12.26 -12.04 15.86
CA PRO A 258 12.54 -13.43 16.25
C PRO A 258 11.60 -14.42 15.56
N ALA A 259 12.16 -15.51 15.06
CA ALA A 259 11.43 -16.55 14.31
C ALA A 259 10.27 -17.20 15.09
N ARG A 260 10.21 -17.02 16.42
CA ARG A 260 9.12 -17.47 17.28
C ARG A 260 8.72 -16.37 18.27
N PRO A 261 7.63 -15.65 18.00
CA PRO A 261 7.08 -14.67 18.94
C PRO A 261 6.60 -15.35 20.23
N PRO A 262 6.56 -14.61 21.37
CA PRO A 262 6.05 -15.14 22.64
C PRO A 262 4.58 -15.58 22.53
N ALA A 263 4.19 -16.53 23.38
CA ALA A 263 2.80 -17.00 23.42
C ALA A 263 1.89 -15.97 24.12
N LEU A 264 0.82 -15.56 23.44
CA LEU A 264 -0.31 -14.87 24.05
C LEU A 264 -1.28 -15.92 24.60
N VAL A 265 -1.03 -16.33 25.83
CA VAL A 265 -1.82 -17.37 26.51
C VAL A 265 -3.27 -16.89 26.67
N PRO A 266 -4.28 -17.64 26.16
CA PRO A 266 -5.67 -17.24 26.29
C PRO A 266 -6.05 -16.97 27.76
N PHE A 267 -6.85 -15.93 27.97
CA PHE A 267 -7.25 -15.39 29.27
C PHE A 267 -6.12 -14.81 30.14
N ARG A 268 -4.97 -14.46 29.54
CA ARG A 268 -3.92 -13.67 30.21
C ARG A 268 -3.58 -12.45 29.37
N SER A 269 -3.57 -11.28 30.01
CA SER A 269 -3.07 -10.06 29.37
C SER A 269 -1.55 -10.12 29.26
N ALA A 270 -1.03 -9.65 28.13
CA ALA A 270 0.39 -9.42 27.91
C ALA A 270 0.61 -7.91 27.81
N PRO A 271 1.40 -7.29 28.71
CA PRO A 271 1.76 -5.89 28.58
C PRO A 271 2.59 -5.68 27.32
N ILE A 272 2.34 -4.58 26.62
CA ILE A 272 3.10 -4.14 25.45
C ILE A 272 3.65 -2.73 25.74
N GLY A 273 4.98 -2.60 25.64
CA GLY A 273 5.67 -1.32 25.77
C GLY A 273 6.17 -0.90 24.40
N LEU A 274 5.28 -0.32 23.60
CA LEU A 274 5.56 0.08 22.22
C LEU A 274 5.64 1.62 22.12
N GLY A 275 6.59 2.10 21.34
CA GLY A 275 6.61 3.46 20.80
C GLY A 275 5.78 3.59 19.51
N PRO A 276 5.58 4.82 19.00
CA PRO A 276 4.89 5.05 17.74
C PRO A 276 5.54 4.29 16.58
N GLY A 277 4.73 3.54 15.82
CA GLY A 277 5.17 2.71 14.69
C GLY A 277 5.75 1.35 15.09
N GLU A 278 6.08 1.13 16.37
CA GLU A 278 6.59 -0.15 16.85
C GLU A 278 5.49 -1.21 16.87
N GLN A 279 5.94 -2.47 16.82
CA GLN A 279 5.06 -3.64 16.73
C GLN A 279 5.46 -4.72 17.74
N ALA A 280 4.46 -5.36 18.32
CA ALA A 280 4.60 -6.59 19.09
C ALA A 280 3.90 -7.76 18.37
N ASP A 281 4.61 -8.89 18.33
CA ASP A 281 4.12 -10.12 17.73
C ASP A 281 3.90 -11.17 18.82
N PHE A 282 2.84 -11.96 18.67
CA PHE A 282 2.51 -13.06 19.56
C PHE A 282 2.01 -14.27 18.78
N THR A 283 2.09 -15.44 19.42
CA THR A 283 1.45 -16.67 18.94
C THR A 283 0.31 -17.08 19.85
N VAL A 284 -0.78 -17.60 19.27
CA VAL A 284 -1.93 -18.14 20.01
C VAL A 284 -2.19 -19.56 19.53
N GLU A 285 -2.22 -20.50 20.47
CA GLU A 285 -2.71 -21.87 20.26
C GLU A 285 -3.95 -22.07 21.16
N PRO A 286 -5.17 -22.04 20.60
CA PRO A 286 -6.39 -22.06 21.40
C PRO A 286 -6.59 -23.44 22.05
N PRO A 287 -6.89 -23.52 23.36
CA PRO A 287 -7.11 -24.79 24.06
C PRO A 287 -8.39 -25.53 23.62
N GLU A 288 -9.34 -24.81 23.01
CA GLU A 288 -10.63 -25.31 22.53
C GLU A 288 -11.09 -24.54 21.28
N THR A 289 -11.95 -25.18 20.47
CA THR A 289 -12.51 -24.53 19.28
C THR A 289 -13.72 -23.71 19.65
N ARG A 290 -13.59 -22.37 19.68
CA ARG A 290 -14.69 -21.43 19.93
C ARG A 290 -14.40 -20.05 19.37
N GLU A 291 -15.35 -19.14 19.52
CA GLU A 291 -15.10 -17.72 19.32
C GLU A 291 -14.22 -17.17 20.44
N TYR A 292 -13.13 -16.50 20.05
CA TYR A 292 -12.28 -15.71 20.92
C TYR A 292 -12.36 -14.25 20.51
N THR A 293 -12.18 -13.37 21.48
CA THR A 293 -11.88 -11.97 21.22
C THR A 293 -10.39 -11.74 21.40
N VAL A 294 -9.75 -11.13 20.40
CA VAL A 294 -8.37 -10.63 20.49
C VAL A 294 -8.45 -9.12 20.49
N GLY A 295 -7.78 -8.45 21.43
CA GLY A 295 -7.81 -7.00 21.45
C GLY A 295 -6.82 -6.36 22.38
N THR A 296 -6.68 -5.05 22.21
CA THR A 296 -5.84 -4.18 23.03
C THR A 296 -6.61 -3.60 24.22
N PHE A 297 -5.87 -3.15 25.22
CA PHE A 297 -6.35 -2.41 26.38
C PHE A 297 -5.38 -1.27 26.64
N GLY A 298 -5.91 -0.17 27.17
CA GLY A 298 -5.13 1.02 27.50
C GLY A 298 -5.57 2.22 26.68
N GLU A 299 -4.76 3.27 26.78
CA GLU A 299 -4.93 4.56 26.14
C GLU A 299 -4.02 4.65 24.91
N SER A 300 -4.45 4.02 23.81
CA SER A 300 -3.67 3.93 22.57
C SER A 300 -4.53 3.84 21.32
N ASP A 301 -3.95 4.26 20.20
CA ASP A 301 -4.38 3.83 18.88
C ASP A 301 -3.48 2.69 18.40
N ALA A 302 -4.08 1.58 18.01
CA ALA A 302 -3.38 0.42 17.50
C ALA A 302 -4.16 -0.25 16.38
N VAL A 303 -3.40 -0.90 15.49
CA VAL A 303 -3.94 -1.92 14.61
C VAL A 303 -3.60 -3.30 15.18
N VAL A 304 -4.61 -4.14 15.32
CA VAL A 304 -4.47 -5.55 15.68
C VAL A 304 -4.75 -6.35 14.42
N VAL A 305 -3.90 -7.32 14.10
CA VAL A 305 -4.10 -8.25 12.99
C VAL A 305 -3.89 -9.67 13.47
N VAL A 306 -4.84 -10.54 13.14
CA VAL A 306 -4.78 -11.98 13.39
C VAL A 306 -4.50 -12.70 12.08
N PHE A 307 -3.50 -13.58 12.11
CA PHE A 307 -3.18 -14.48 11.02
C PHE A 307 -3.39 -15.92 11.48
N GLU A 308 -3.82 -16.79 10.58
CA GLU A 308 -3.82 -18.24 10.77
C GLU A 308 -2.56 -18.83 10.13
N GLU A 309 -1.81 -19.68 10.85
CA GLU A 309 -0.72 -20.44 10.25
C GLU A 309 -1.30 -21.56 9.37
N ARG A 310 -1.02 -21.53 8.07
CA ARG A 310 -1.34 -22.60 7.12
C ARG A 310 -0.07 -23.01 6.40
N ASP A 311 0.25 -24.29 6.45
CA ASP A 311 1.45 -24.87 5.82
C ASP A 311 2.77 -24.16 6.21
N GLY A 312 2.83 -23.63 7.44
CA GLY A 312 3.98 -22.91 7.98
C GLY A 312 4.02 -21.41 7.65
N GLU A 313 3.00 -20.88 6.95
CA GLU A 313 2.92 -19.47 6.55
C GLU A 313 1.72 -18.76 7.20
N PRO A 314 1.89 -17.50 7.66
CA PRO A 314 0.78 -16.69 8.15
C PRO A 314 -0.17 -16.27 7.01
N ARG A 315 -1.45 -16.62 7.11
CA ARG A 315 -2.53 -16.18 6.23
C ARG A 315 -3.43 -15.19 6.95
N TYR A 316 -3.72 -14.05 6.30
CA TYR A 316 -4.56 -13.02 6.90
C TYR A 316 -5.93 -13.61 7.29
N LEU A 317 -6.33 -13.44 8.55
CA LEU A 317 -7.65 -13.89 9.02
C LEU A 317 -8.58 -12.70 9.27
N ALA A 318 -8.09 -11.70 10.01
CA ALA A 318 -8.85 -10.50 10.34
C ALA A 318 -7.92 -9.39 10.85
N GLY A 319 -8.33 -8.14 10.68
CA GLY A 319 -7.63 -6.98 11.20
C GLY A 319 -8.63 -5.92 11.66
N GLN A 320 -8.28 -5.22 12.74
CA GLN A 320 -9.07 -4.10 13.25
C GLN A 320 -8.14 -2.96 13.63
N ASP A 321 -8.51 -1.77 13.17
CA ASP A 321 -7.83 -0.50 13.43
C ASP A 321 -8.79 0.37 14.24
N ASP A 322 -8.39 0.75 15.46
CA ASP A 322 -9.19 1.61 16.32
C ASP A 322 -8.97 3.11 16.09
N GLY A 323 -7.93 3.46 15.31
CA GLY A 323 -7.90 4.56 14.36
C GLY A 323 -8.37 5.94 14.83
N GLY A 324 -8.08 6.34 16.08
CA GLY A 324 -8.48 7.64 16.62
C GLY A 324 -9.81 7.64 17.38
N THR A 325 -10.37 6.47 17.68
CA THR A 325 -11.57 6.35 18.52
C THR A 325 -11.19 6.21 20.00
N PRO A 326 -12.10 6.48 20.96
CA PRO A 326 -11.86 6.20 22.37
C PRO A 326 -11.98 4.69 22.71
N ARG A 327 -12.15 3.82 21.71
CA ARG A 327 -12.27 2.38 21.88
C ARG A 327 -10.95 1.72 21.53
N ASN A 328 -10.71 0.53 22.07
CA ASN A 328 -9.57 -0.31 21.70
C ASN A 328 -9.93 -1.22 20.52
N ALA A 329 -8.92 -1.55 19.71
CA ALA A 329 -9.03 -2.49 18.60
C ALA A 329 -9.38 -3.89 19.14
N THR A 330 -10.48 -4.44 18.63
CA THR A 330 -10.97 -5.77 19.02
C THR A 330 -11.43 -6.54 17.79
N ILE A 331 -11.03 -7.81 17.73
CA ILE A 331 -11.38 -8.77 16.68
C ILE A 331 -12.08 -9.94 17.35
N ARG A 332 -13.25 -10.32 16.83
CA ARG A 332 -13.89 -11.59 17.18
C ARG A 332 -13.63 -12.58 16.07
N ALA A 333 -13.01 -13.70 16.41
CA ALA A 333 -12.67 -14.74 15.45
C ALA A 333 -12.88 -16.11 16.07
N ARG A 334 -13.40 -17.05 15.27
CA ARG A 334 -13.47 -18.45 15.67
C ARG A 334 -12.11 -19.11 15.49
N LEU A 335 -11.41 -19.35 16.59
CA LEU A 335 -10.13 -20.04 16.59
C LEU A 335 -10.36 -21.55 16.80
N VAL A 336 -9.57 -22.37 16.10
CA VAL A 336 -9.73 -23.83 16.08
C VAL A 336 -8.61 -24.50 16.87
N LYS A 337 -8.98 -25.37 17.81
CA LYS A 337 -8.02 -26.16 18.60
C LYS A 337 -7.09 -26.95 17.68
N GLY A 338 -5.79 -26.91 18.00
CA GLY A 338 -4.75 -27.61 17.24
C GLY A 338 -4.23 -26.82 16.03
N ARG A 339 -4.77 -25.62 15.77
CA ARG A 339 -4.18 -24.65 14.85
C ARG A 339 -3.39 -23.60 15.62
N ARG A 340 -2.47 -22.92 14.92
CA ARG A 340 -1.71 -21.79 15.44
C ARG A 340 -2.13 -20.51 14.75
N TYR A 341 -2.13 -19.43 15.51
CA TYR A 341 -2.42 -18.09 15.04
C TYR A 341 -1.30 -17.14 15.42
N PHE A 342 -1.07 -16.12 14.61
CA PHE A 342 -0.21 -14.99 14.95
C PHE A 342 -1.08 -13.77 15.25
N VAL A 343 -0.78 -13.08 16.35
CA VAL A 343 -1.41 -11.80 16.70
C VAL A 343 -0.34 -10.74 16.61
N ARG A 344 -0.55 -9.75 15.75
CA ARG A 344 0.38 -8.64 15.55
C ARG A 344 -0.30 -7.36 15.93
N VAL A 345 0.35 -6.58 16.77
CA VAL A 345 -0.17 -5.30 17.27
C VAL A 345 0.84 -4.23 16.93
N ARG A 346 0.47 -3.28 16.07
CA ARG A 346 1.27 -2.08 15.80
C ARG A 346 0.61 -0.89 16.46
N LEU A 347 1.41 -0.13 17.21
CA LEU A 347 0.96 1.08 17.88
C LEU A 347 1.11 2.28 16.93
N TYR A 348 0.07 3.06 16.76
CA TYR A 348 0.15 4.36 16.08
C TYR A 348 0.49 5.46 17.08
N SER A 349 -0.25 5.54 18.18
CA SER A 349 -0.03 6.52 19.23
C SER A 349 -0.45 5.98 20.60
N SER A 350 0.09 6.56 21.68
CA SER A 350 -0.37 6.31 23.05
C SER A 350 -0.49 7.63 23.82
N TRP A 351 -1.36 7.65 24.82
CA TRP A 351 -1.55 8.78 25.73
C TRP A 351 -1.69 8.32 27.18
N GLY A 352 -1.73 9.29 28.10
CA GLY A 352 -1.82 9.02 29.53
C GLY A 352 -0.62 8.26 30.08
N SER A 353 -0.85 7.11 30.71
CA SER A 353 0.25 6.29 31.28
C SER A 353 1.09 5.58 30.21
N GLY A 354 0.61 5.50 28.96
CA GLY A 354 1.25 4.72 27.89
C GLY A 354 1.24 3.21 28.13
N GLU A 355 0.62 2.74 29.22
CA GLU A 355 0.50 1.32 29.52
C GLU A 355 -0.56 0.71 28.63
N THR A 356 -0.13 -0.17 27.73
CA THR A 356 -1.01 -0.92 26.84
C THR A 356 -0.81 -2.41 27.05
N ALA A 357 -1.85 -3.18 26.77
CA ALA A 357 -1.80 -4.64 26.85
C ALA A 357 -2.59 -5.25 25.71
N VAL A 358 -2.29 -6.50 25.37
CA VAL A 358 -3.07 -7.32 24.45
C VAL A 358 -3.54 -8.58 25.15
N MET A 359 -4.70 -9.10 24.78
CA MET A 359 -5.24 -10.36 25.30
C MET A 359 -6.02 -11.09 24.22
N CYS A 360 -6.08 -12.42 24.35
CA CYS A 360 -7.01 -13.29 23.64
C CYS A 360 -7.92 -13.97 24.68
N TRP A 361 -9.26 -13.88 24.59
CA TRP A 361 -10.19 -14.41 25.60
C TRP A 361 -11.49 -14.98 25.05
#